data_AF-A0A2W6DPU4-F1
#
_entry.id   AF-A0A2W6DPU4-F1
#
_cell.length_a   1.000
_cell.length_b   1.000
_cell.length_c   1.000
_cell.angle_alpha   90.00
_cell.angle_beta   90.00
_cell.angle_gamma   90.00
#
_symmetry.space_group_name_H-M   'P 1'
#
loop_
_entity.id
_entity.type
_entity.pdbx_description
1 polymer ?
#
loop_
_entity_poly.entity_id
_entity_poly.type
_entity_poly.pdbx_seq_one_letter_code
_entity_poly.pdbx_strand_id
1 'polypeptide(L)'
;MKTVFISSIQRDFGEVREAARKAVESLGMHPVMAEATGASPESPRRALLDEVRDADIFLLLLGPRYGAPGESGRSPTEDEYTEGGTAEQGDSRPQAKR
;
A
#
# COMPACT_ATOMS: atom_id res chain seq x y z
N MET A 1 -3.62 18.01 -17.38
CA MET A 1 -2.51 17.01 -17.42
C MET A 1 -2.94 15.87 -16.53
N LYS A 2 -2.82 14.61 -16.95
CA LYS A 2 -3.30 13.49 -16.13
C LYS A 2 -2.42 13.27 -14.91
N THR A 3 -3.01 13.03 -13.75
CA THR A 3 -2.30 12.76 -12.49
C THR A 3 -2.17 11.26 -12.24
N VAL A 4 -1.02 10.83 -11.73
CA VAL A 4 -0.74 9.44 -11.39
C VAL A 4 -0.25 9.37 -9.95
N PHE A 5 -1.08 8.83 -9.06
CA PHE A 5 -0.71 8.58 -7.68
C PHE A 5 0.17 7.33 -7.60
N ILE A 6 1.39 7.47 -7.11
CA ILE A 6 2.39 6.38 -7.02
C ILE A 6 2.53 5.95 -5.56
N SER A 7 2.18 4.69 -5.28
CA SER A 7 2.31 4.04 -3.98
C SER A 7 3.25 2.84 -4.05
N SER A 8 3.91 2.46 -2.95
CA SER A 8 4.76 1.27 -2.87
C SER A 8 4.72 0.62 -1.49
N ILE A 9 4.96 -0.69 -1.41
CA ILE A 9 5.24 -1.35 -0.13
C ILE A 9 6.51 -0.75 0.53
N GLN A 10 6.51 -0.66 1.86
CA GLN A 10 7.55 0.09 2.58
C GLN A 10 8.89 -0.66 2.69
N ARG A 11 9.97 0.14 2.71
CA ARG A 11 11.42 -0.19 2.65
C ARG A 11 11.90 -0.70 1.29
N ASP A 12 13.09 -0.26 0.89
CA ASP A 12 13.86 -0.73 -0.29
C ASP A 12 13.30 -0.46 -1.70
N PHE A 13 12.28 0.40 -1.84
CA PHE A 13 11.66 0.73 -3.14
C PHE A 13 12.11 2.06 -3.77
N GLY A 14 13.10 2.74 -3.19
CA GLY A 14 13.50 4.09 -3.63
C GLY A 14 13.82 4.18 -5.13
N GLU A 15 14.64 3.25 -5.64
CA GLU A 15 15.02 3.24 -7.06
C GLU A 15 13.83 2.93 -7.98
N VAL A 16 12.96 2.00 -7.56
CA VAL A 16 11.76 1.63 -8.33
C VAL A 16 10.76 2.78 -8.39
N ARG A 17 10.56 3.49 -7.27
CA ARG A 17 9.71 4.69 -7.21
C ARG A 17 10.26 5.79 -8.13
N GLU A 18 11.56 6.01 -8.10
CA GLU A 18 12.21 7.01 -8.95
C GLU A 18 12.10 6.67 -10.44
N ALA A 19 12.25 5.38 -10.80
CA ALA A 19 12.02 4.92 -12.17
C ALA A 19 10.55 5.12 -12.59
N ALA A 20 9.60 4.80 -11.71
CA ALA A 20 8.18 5.01 -11.97
C ALA A 20 7.83 6.50 -12.16
N ARG A 21 8.38 7.39 -11.32
CA ARG A 21 8.24 8.85 -11.46
C ARG A 21 8.71 9.32 -12.83
N LYS A 22 9.93 8.94 -13.23
CA LYS A 22 10.50 9.30 -14.55
C LYS A 22 9.67 8.77 -15.72
N ALA A 23 9.15 7.55 -15.61
CA ALA A 23 8.30 6.97 -16.64
C ALA A 23 6.99 7.77 -16.80
N VAL A 24 6.33 8.10 -15.69
CA VAL A 24 5.12 8.94 -15.68
C VAL A 24 5.39 10.31 -16.32
N GLU A 25 6.49 10.97 -15.93
CA GLU A 25 6.89 12.26 -16.51
C GLU A 25 7.17 12.16 -18.02
N SER A 26 7.83 11.10 -18.47
CA SER A 26 8.12 10.87 -19.89
C SER A 26 6.87 10.70 -20.76
N LEU A 27 5.76 10.30 -20.15
CA LEU A 27 4.45 10.18 -20.80
C LEU A 27 3.64 11.49 -20.76
N GLY A 28 4.21 12.59 -20.26
CA GLY A 28 3.53 13.88 -20.14
C GLY A 28 2.45 13.90 -19.06
N MET A 29 2.58 13.04 -18.05
CA MET A 29 1.67 12.95 -16.89
C MET A 29 2.32 13.52 -15.64
N HIS A 30 1.52 13.84 -14.62
CA HIS A 30 1.96 14.38 -13.35
C HIS A 30 2.06 13.28 -12.28
N PRO A 31 3.26 12.95 -11.77
CA PRO A 31 3.38 12.01 -10.66
C PRO A 31 3.02 12.68 -9.32
N VAL A 32 2.19 12.01 -8.53
CA VAL A 32 1.88 12.34 -7.13
C VAL A 32 2.45 11.22 -6.26
N MET A 33 3.48 11.53 -5.46
CA MET A 33 4.21 10.53 -4.68
C MET A 33 3.57 10.33 -3.30
N ALA A 34 3.25 9.08 -2.93
CA ALA A 34 2.69 8.76 -1.61
C ALA A 34 3.56 9.24 -0.43
N GLU A 35 4.90 9.24 -0.58
CA GLU A 35 5.80 9.77 0.46
C GLU A 35 5.76 11.29 0.64
N ALA A 36 5.28 12.04 -0.37
CA ALA A 36 5.14 13.48 -0.30
C ALA A 36 3.81 13.90 0.37
N THR A 37 2.87 12.97 0.51
CA THR A 37 1.49 13.23 0.97
C THR A 37 1.32 13.23 2.51
N GLY A 38 2.40 13.02 3.26
CA GLY A 38 2.37 12.72 4.70
C GLY A 38 2.46 13.90 5.67
N ALA A 39 2.31 15.16 5.24
CA ALA A 39 2.61 16.32 6.08
C ALA A 39 1.43 16.92 6.89
N SER A 40 0.28 16.24 6.98
CA SER A 40 -0.83 16.72 7.81
C SER A 40 -0.80 16.11 9.22
N PRO A 41 -0.60 16.91 10.29
CA PRO A 41 -0.52 16.42 11.68
C PRO A 41 -1.85 15.84 12.22
N GLU A 42 -2.98 16.15 11.57
CA GLU A 42 -4.32 15.76 12.05
C GLU A 42 -4.77 14.39 11.53
N SER A 43 -4.31 13.97 10.33
CA SER A 43 -4.62 12.63 9.77
C SER A 43 -3.85 12.33 8.48
N PRO A 44 -2.63 11.77 8.56
CA PRO A 44 -1.85 11.35 7.39
C PRO A 44 -2.60 10.38 6.47
N ARG A 45 -3.45 9.51 7.07
CA ARG A 45 -4.27 8.54 6.34
C ARG A 45 -5.36 9.19 5.48
N ARG A 46 -6.04 10.25 5.98
CA ARG A 46 -7.09 10.92 5.21
C ARG A 46 -6.51 11.68 4.02
N ALA A 47 -5.42 12.43 4.22
CA ALA A 47 -4.72 13.13 3.13
C ALA A 47 -4.28 12.17 2.00
N LEU A 48 -3.76 10.99 2.37
CA LEU A 48 -3.40 9.96 1.40
C LEU A 48 -4.61 9.46 0.59
N LEU A 49 -5.74 9.19 1.26
CA LEU A 49 -6.96 8.71 0.61
C LEU A 49 -7.61 9.77 -0.28
N ASP A 50 -7.53 11.04 0.11
CA ASP A 50 -8.03 12.15 -0.70
C ASP A 50 -7.22 12.26 -2.01
N GLU A 51 -5.90 12.15 -1.94
CA GLU A 51 -5.01 12.21 -3.11
C GLU A 51 -5.14 10.99 -4.03
N VAL A 52 -5.44 9.82 -3.47
CA VAL A 52 -5.82 8.64 -4.28
C VAL A 52 -7.15 8.89 -5.00
N ARG A 53 -8.14 9.47 -4.33
CA ARG A 53 -9.47 9.73 -4.91
C ARG A 53 -9.41 10.78 -6.02
N ASP A 54 -8.52 11.76 -5.89
CA ASP A 54 -8.42 12.88 -6.82
C ASP A 54 -7.49 12.58 -8.02
N ALA A 55 -6.76 11.46 -7.99
CA ALA A 55 -5.87 11.05 -9.07
C ALA A 55 -6.61 10.39 -10.26
N ASP A 56 -6.17 10.66 -11.49
CA ASP A 56 -6.69 9.98 -12.68
C ASP A 56 -6.28 8.50 -12.74
N ILE A 57 -5.11 8.16 -12.19
CA ILE A 57 -4.52 6.82 -12.21
C ILE A 57 -3.89 6.51 -10.84
N PHE A 58 -4.15 5.32 -10.32
CA PHE A 58 -3.47 4.78 -9.15
C PHE A 58 -2.45 3.71 -9.56
N LEU A 59 -1.17 3.94 -9.27
CA LEU A 59 -0.06 3.03 -9.55
C LEU A 59 0.50 2.46 -8.25
N LEU A 60 0.27 1.17 -8.02
CA LEU A 60 0.82 0.44 -6.88
C LEU A 60 2.04 -0.39 -7.30
N LEU A 61 3.19 -0.09 -6.68
CA LEU A 61 4.44 -0.80 -6.86
C LEU A 61 4.56 -1.91 -5.82
N LEU A 62 4.52 -3.16 -6.30
CA LEU A 62 4.66 -4.37 -5.50
C LEU A 62 5.99 -5.06 -5.82
N GLY A 63 6.56 -5.73 -4.82
CA GLY A 63 7.83 -6.45 -4.95
C GLY A 63 7.68 -7.92 -4.67
N PRO A 64 8.78 -8.66 -4.77
CA PRO A 64 8.78 -10.11 -4.60
C PRO A 64 8.41 -10.56 -3.17
N ARG A 65 8.40 -9.64 -2.20
CA ARG A 65 8.00 -9.90 -0.81
C ARG A 65 6.88 -8.94 -0.44
N TYR A 66 5.75 -9.50 -0.06
CA TYR A 66 4.65 -8.76 0.52
C TYR A 66 4.87 -8.65 2.03
N GLY A 67 5.54 -7.57 2.46
CA GLY A 67 5.96 -7.41 3.85
C GLY A 67 6.87 -8.55 4.36
N ALA A 68 7.33 -8.44 5.60
CA ALA A 68 7.83 -9.59 6.34
C ALA A 68 6.67 -10.10 7.22
N PRO A 69 6.51 -11.43 7.39
CA PRO A 69 5.57 -11.93 8.39
C PRO A 69 5.96 -11.38 9.76
N GLY A 70 4.97 -10.81 10.47
CA GLY A 70 5.11 -10.44 11.87
C GLY A 70 5.17 -11.67 12.77
N GLU A 71 5.09 -11.47 14.09
CA GLU A 71 5.10 -12.57 15.07
C GLU A 71 3.96 -13.59 14.86
N SER A 72 2.88 -13.16 14.19
CA SER A 72 1.73 -13.99 13.80
C SER A 72 2.01 -14.93 12.61
N GLY A 73 3.14 -14.77 11.92
CA GLY A 73 3.42 -15.47 10.66
C GLY A 73 2.74 -14.86 9.43
N ARG A 74 1.97 -13.77 9.59
CA ARG A 74 1.28 -13.03 8.51
C ARG A 74 1.88 -11.65 8.32
N SER A 75 1.81 -11.13 7.10
CA SER A 75 2.27 -9.76 6.84
C SER A 75 1.31 -8.74 7.44
N PRO A 76 1.77 -7.52 7.83
CA PRO A 76 0.87 -6.48 8.34
C PRO A 76 -0.29 -6.15 7.40
N THR A 77 -0.07 -6.20 6.09
CA THR A 77 -1.12 -5.91 5.10
C THR A 77 -2.11 -7.07 4.95
N GLU A 78 -1.72 -8.30 5.30
CA GLU A 78 -2.61 -9.46 5.40
C GLU A 78 -3.46 -9.42 6.69
N ASP A 79 -2.87 -8.93 7.79
CA ASP A 79 -3.63 -8.63 9.01
C ASP A 79 -4.67 -7.51 8.73
N GLU A 80 -4.29 -6.44 8.00
CA GLU A 80 -5.21 -5.37 7.58
C GLU A 80 -6.34 -5.85 6.65
N TYR A 81 -6.05 -6.80 5.74
CA TYR A 81 -7.04 -7.42 4.87
C TYR A 81 -8.04 -8.30 5.65
N THR A 82 -7.55 -9.02 6.67
CA THR A 82 -8.38 -9.90 7.52
C THR A 82 -9.31 -9.09 8.41
N GLU A 83 -8.83 -7.99 8.99
CA GLU A 83 -9.64 -7.14 9.87
C GLU A 83 -10.74 -6.36 9.12
N GLY A 84 -10.55 -6.12 7.81
CA GLY A 84 -11.57 -5.56 6.93
C GLY A 84 -12.70 -6.55 6.56
N GLY A 85 -12.54 -7.84 6.85
CA GLY A 85 -13.44 -8.92 6.47
C GLY A 85 -14.11 -9.61 7.66
N THR A 86 -14.88 -8.86 8.44
CA THR A 86 -15.91 -9.38 9.36
C THR A 86 -15.44 -10.26 10.52
N ALA A 87 -15.85 -9.85 11.72
CA ALA A 87 -16.03 -10.72 12.86
C ALA A 87 -16.85 -11.98 12.50
N GLU A 88 -16.22 -13.15 12.40
CA GLU A 88 -16.85 -14.41 12.78
C GLU A 88 -15.85 -15.27 13.57
N GLN A 89 -16.00 -15.25 14.89
CA GLN A 89 -15.54 -16.32 15.75
C GLN A 89 -16.36 -17.56 15.42
N GLY A 90 -15.74 -18.57 14.82
CA GLY A 90 -16.39 -19.86 14.64
C GLY A 90 -15.64 -20.78 13.69
N ASP A 91 -14.74 -21.61 14.23
CA ASP A 91 -14.89 -23.07 14.18
C ASP A 91 -13.61 -23.73 14.71
N SER A 92 -13.75 -24.29 15.91
CA SER A 92 -12.78 -25.19 16.52
C SER A 92 -12.66 -26.49 15.71
N ARG A 93 -11.49 -26.73 15.10
CA ARG A 93 -11.11 -28.09 14.67
C ARG A 93 -9.94 -28.61 15.51
N PRO A 94 -10.04 -29.84 16.05
CA PRO A 94 -9.11 -30.34 17.04
C PRO A 94 -7.78 -30.70 16.41
N GLN A 95 -6.69 -30.44 17.15
CA GLN A 95 -5.38 -30.95 16.79
C GLN A 95 -5.38 -32.48 16.82
N ALA A 96 -5.14 -33.09 15.65
CA ALA A 96 -4.75 -34.49 15.57
C ALA A 96 -3.32 -34.63 16.10
N LYS A 97 -3.19 -35.10 17.35
CA LYS A 97 -1.92 -35.56 17.92
C LYS A 97 -1.45 -36.79 17.14
N ARG A 98 -0.17 -36.78 16.75
CA ARG A 98 0.58 -37.98 16.40
C ARG A 98 0.84 -38.83 17.64
#